data_AF-A0A973GYW5-F1
#
_entry.id   AF-A0A973GYW5-F1
#
_cell.length_a   1.000
_cell.length_b   1.000
_cell.length_c   1.000
_cell.angle_alpha   90.00
_cell.angle_beta   90.00
_cell.angle_gamma   90.00
#
_symmetry.space_group_name_H-M   'P 1'
#
loop_
_entity.id
_entity.type
_entity.pdbx_description
1 polymer ?
#
loop_
_entity_poly.entity_id
_entity_poly.type
_entity_poly.pdbx_seq_one_letter_code
_entity_poly.pdbx_strand_id
1 'polypeptide(L)'
;MSQTRLALALLAAALCAWLATLAFLLARPAASIDTVSGLYTAESDNGRSYRWSGDRVVIPLARQSGATDLTLQLAAFRWVGRESPGLMLRDDSGELARITAPDNLRRYRMLLPPGTTALTIDSAVDRPPGSDPRWLGFTLYDVVARPSGLPVGALWLGLALLPVFLAAALAMAWAVPRGLGAPLLLFGLALALRSIQLDHSPPGWRVDEVVSLVDAWSLARTGRDHLGHLLPLGAFEALGDWISPLLTYLELPFVAIVGPQPLVGRLVTATVGALAAPLGYGLARALGLGRVGALATGLAAALSPWQIAITRSALPPALVPTCWTLCLLAGVSFVRRIDRRSALGLALAAGLALYAYPTLKLAVPLLVALALG
;
A
#
# COMPACT_ATOMS: atom_id res chain seq x y z
N MET A 1 21.68 -30.16 8.41
CA MET A 1 20.72 -30.39 7.31
C MET A 1 21.46 -30.18 5.99
N SER A 2 21.43 -31.11 5.02
CA SER A 2 22.10 -30.88 3.73
C SER A 2 21.42 -29.73 2.97
N GLN A 3 22.17 -29.01 2.12
CA GLN A 3 21.62 -27.88 1.34
C GLN A 3 20.38 -28.30 0.54
N THR A 4 20.40 -29.50 -0.03
CA THR A 4 19.27 -30.09 -0.75
C THR A 4 18.04 -30.28 0.14
N ARG A 5 18.21 -30.77 1.38
CA ARG A 5 17.11 -30.94 2.33
C ARG A 5 16.53 -29.60 2.77
N LEU A 6 17.37 -28.57 2.95
CA LEU A 6 16.91 -27.21 3.25
C LEU A 6 16.08 -26.61 2.11
N ALA A 7 16.56 -26.72 0.87
CA ALA A 7 15.85 -26.21 -0.29
C ALA A 7 14.48 -26.90 -0.46
N LEU A 8 14.44 -28.23 -0.33
CA LEU A 8 13.18 -28.99 -0.40
C LEU A 8 12.19 -28.60 0.70
N ALA A 9 12.67 -28.42 1.94
CA ALA A 9 11.83 -27.98 3.06
C ALA A 9 11.26 -26.56 2.83
N LEU A 10 12.06 -25.63 2.31
CA LEU A 10 11.61 -24.26 2.02
C LEU A 10 10.61 -24.22 0.85
N LEU A 11 10.82 -25.02 -0.19
CA LEU A 11 9.87 -25.14 -1.30
C LEU A 11 8.54 -25.74 -0.84
N ALA A 12 8.57 -26.79 -0.02
CA ALA A 12 7.36 -27.36 0.56
C ALA A 12 6.62 -26.34 1.44
N ALA A 13 7.35 -25.60 2.30
CA ALA A 13 6.76 -24.55 3.12
C ALA A 13 6.14 -23.43 2.28
N ALA A 14 6.80 -23.02 1.19
CA ALA A 14 6.27 -22.00 0.28
C ALA A 14 5.03 -22.49 -0.48
N LEU A 15 4.98 -23.76 -0.88
CA LEU A 15 3.79 -24.36 -1.49
C LEU A 15 2.62 -24.39 -0.50
N CYS A 16 2.86 -24.78 0.76
CA CYS A 16 1.83 -24.74 1.80
C CYS A 16 1.33 -23.32 2.06
N ALA A 17 2.23 -22.33 2.14
CA ALA A 17 1.87 -20.92 2.31
C ALA A 17 1.08 -20.37 1.11
N TRP A 18 1.46 -20.77 -0.10
CA TRP A 18 0.71 -20.45 -1.32
C TRP A 18 -0.70 -21.08 -1.31
N LEU A 19 -0.83 -22.36 -0.97
CA LEU A 19 -2.13 -23.04 -0.87
C LEU A 19 -3.03 -22.37 0.19
N ALA A 20 -2.47 -22.00 1.34
CA ALA A 20 -3.20 -21.27 2.37
C ALA A 20 -3.64 -19.88 1.89
N THR A 21 -2.77 -19.18 1.15
CA THR A 21 -3.10 -17.87 0.55
C THR A 21 -4.19 -18.01 -0.51
N LEU A 22 -4.11 -19.01 -1.39
CA LEU A 22 -5.13 -19.31 -2.38
C LEU A 22 -6.47 -19.64 -1.72
N ALA A 23 -6.48 -20.52 -0.71
CA ALA A 23 -7.69 -20.86 0.03
C ALA A 23 -8.31 -19.62 0.70
N PHE A 24 -7.48 -18.75 1.30
CA PHE A 24 -7.94 -17.49 1.87
C PHE A 24 -8.53 -16.54 0.83
N LEU A 25 -7.90 -16.39 -0.34
CA LEU A 25 -8.42 -15.59 -1.45
C LEU A 25 -9.76 -16.12 -1.97
N LEU A 26 -9.91 -17.44 -2.06
CA LEU A 26 -11.14 -18.11 -2.50
C LEU A 26 -12.28 -18.00 -1.47
N ALA A 27 -11.95 -17.88 -0.18
CA ALA A 27 -12.92 -17.75 0.90
C ALA A 27 -13.39 -16.30 1.13
N ARG A 28 -12.80 -15.30 0.46
CA ARG A 28 -13.21 -13.90 0.63
C ARG A 28 -14.64 -13.68 0.12
N PRO A 29 -15.47 -12.92 0.85
CA PRO A 29 -16.81 -12.56 0.37
C PRO A 29 -16.70 -11.69 -0.89
N ALA A 30 -17.69 -11.80 -1.78
CA ALA A 30 -17.68 -11.05 -3.04
C ALA A 30 -17.84 -9.54 -2.85
N ALA A 31 -18.52 -9.13 -1.78
CA ALA A 31 -18.56 -7.76 -1.30
C ALA A 31 -18.65 -7.78 0.22
N SER A 32 -18.07 -6.76 0.86
CA SER A 32 -18.24 -6.49 2.29
C SER A 32 -18.50 -5.00 2.47
N ILE A 33 -19.33 -4.64 3.45
CA ILE A 33 -19.55 -3.23 3.83
C ILE A 33 -18.24 -2.53 4.21
N ASP A 34 -17.25 -3.28 4.72
CA ASP A 34 -15.92 -2.76 5.10
C ASP A 34 -15.07 -2.32 3.91
N THR A 35 -15.34 -2.88 2.73
CA THR A 35 -14.64 -2.55 1.49
C THR A 35 -15.34 -1.46 0.68
N VAL A 36 -16.51 -1.01 1.13
CA VAL A 36 -17.29 0.02 0.43
C VAL A 36 -16.67 1.40 0.68
N SER A 37 -16.36 2.11 -0.40
CA SER A 37 -15.88 3.50 -0.34
C SER A 37 -17.02 4.51 -0.47
N GLY A 38 -16.82 5.72 0.04
CA GLY A 38 -17.84 6.76 0.05
C GLY A 38 -18.80 6.68 1.25
N LEU A 39 -18.43 5.89 2.25
CA LEU A 39 -19.13 5.77 3.52
C LEU A 39 -18.35 6.48 4.63
N TYR A 40 -19.08 7.18 5.49
CA TYR A 40 -18.55 7.73 6.74
C TYR A 40 -18.38 6.64 7.81
N THR A 41 -17.82 7.03 8.95
CA THR A 41 -17.66 6.17 10.13
C THR A 41 -18.97 5.50 10.52
N ALA A 42 -18.88 4.25 10.98
CA ALA A 42 -20.03 3.50 11.45
C ALA A 42 -20.68 4.18 12.67
N GLU A 43 -21.99 4.37 12.59
CA GLU A 43 -22.85 4.83 13.67
C GLU A 43 -23.79 3.70 14.07
N SER A 44 -24.47 3.87 15.21
CA SER A 44 -25.44 2.90 15.72
C SER A 44 -26.67 3.64 16.21
N ASP A 45 -27.84 3.17 15.77
CA ASP A 45 -29.13 3.61 16.28
C ASP A 45 -29.99 2.37 16.59
N ASN A 46 -30.61 2.34 17.76
CA ASN A 46 -31.44 1.23 18.23
C ASN A 46 -30.80 -0.18 18.07
N GLY A 47 -29.49 -0.28 18.33
CA GLY A 47 -28.72 -1.53 18.23
C GLY A 47 -28.40 -1.99 16.81
N ARG A 48 -28.71 -1.18 15.78
CA ARG A 48 -28.35 -1.44 14.39
C ARG A 48 -27.24 -0.50 13.95
N SER A 49 -26.12 -1.06 13.49
CA SER A 49 -25.05 -0.26 12.91
C SER A 49 -25.36 0.10 11.46
N TYR A 50 -25.02 1.32 11.08
CA TYR A 50 -25.13 1.83 9.72
C TYR A 50 -23.99 2.79 9.42
N ARG A 51 -23.76 3.07 8.14
CA ARG A 51 -22.83 4.10 7.69
C ARG A 51 -23.56 5.10 6.82
N TRP A 52 -23.30 6.38 7.04
CA TRP A 52 -23.78 7.43 6.14
C TRP A 52 -23.02 7.40 4.83
N SER A 53 -23.70 7.67 3.72
CA SER A 53 -23.06 7.90 2.43
C SER A 53 -22.69 9.35 2.22
N GLY A 54 -21.64 9.58 1.43
CA GLY A 54 -21.46 10.83 0.69
C GLY A 54 -22.35 10.89 -0.56
N ASP A 55 -21.87 11.62 -1.57
CA ASP A 55 -22.49 11.81 -2.88
C ASP A 55 -22.30 10.60 -3.81
N ARG A 56 -21.26 9.82 -3.56
CA ARG A 56 -20.96 8.60 -4.31
C ARG A 56 -20.52 7.48 -3.39
N VAL A 57 -21.21 6.34 -3.49
CA VAL A 57 -20.83 5.08 -2.83
C VAL A 57 -20.39 4.09 -3.89
N VAL A 58 -19.23 3.46 -3.70
CA VAL A 58 -18.74 2.40 -4.60
C VAL A 58 -18.61 1.12 -3.80
N ILE A 59 -19.40 0.12 -4.20
CA ILE A 59 -19.40 -1.23 -3.65
C ILE A 59 -18.56 -2.10 -4.59
N PRO A 60 -17.29 -2.38 -4.26
CA PRO A 60 -16.47 -3.26 -5.08
C PRO A 60 -17.01 -4.69 -5.04
N LEU A 61 -16.97 -5.36 -6.19
CA LEU A 61 -17.41 -6.73 -6.37
C LEU A 61 -16.23 -7.58 -6.83
N ALA A 62 -16.01 -8.71 -6.16
CA ALA A 62 -15.04 -9.69 -6.60
C ALA A 62 -15.44 -10.22 -7.98
N ARG A 63 -14.49 -10.24 -8.92
CA ARG A 63 -14.74 -10.68 -10.30
C ARG A 63 -15.01 -12.19 -10.36
N GLN A 64 -16.17 -12.55 -10.89
CA GLN A 64 -16.70 -13.92 -10.93
C GLN A 64 -17.14 -14.28 -12.35
N SER A 65 -17.13 -15.57 -12.69
CA SER A 65 -17.52 -16.03 -14.04
C SER A 65 -19.04 -16.06 -14.26
N GLY A 66 -19.84 -16.05 -13.20
CA GLY A 66 -21.31 -16.03 -13.26
C GLY A 66 -21.90 -14.72 -12.72
N ALA A 67 -23.23 -14.63 -12.75
CA ALA A 67 -23.96 -13.48 -12.24
C ALA A 67 -23.83 -13.36 -10.71
N THR A 68 -23.98 -12.16 -10.17
CA THR A 68 -23.91 -11.89 -8.73
C THR A 68 -25.23 -11.39 -8.21
N ASP A 69 -25.81 -12.12 -7.24
CA ASP A 69 -27.02 -11.70 -6.54
C ASP A 69 -26.62 -10.79 -5.37
N LEU A 70 -26.92 -9.50 -5.50
CA LEU A 70 -26.56 -8.47 -4.54
C LEU A 70 -27.79 -8.03 -3.76
N THR A 71 -27.68 -8.07 -2.44
CA THR A 71 -28.68 -7.58 -1.50
C THR A 71 -28.14 -6.37 -0.76
N LEU A 72 -28.86 -5.25 -0.83
CA LEU A 72 -28.57 -4.01 -0.11
C LEU A 72 -29.65 -3.74 0.93
N GLN A 73 -29.25 -3.29 2.11
CA GLN A 73 -30.16 -2.74 3.12
C GLN A 73 -29.85 -1.25 3.31
N LEU A 74 -30.77 -0.40 2.90
CA LEU A 74 -30.58 1.05 2.93
C LEU A 74 -31.85 1.80 3.35
N ALA A 75 -31.66 3.02 3.84
CA ALA A 75 -32.71 3.97 4.19
C ALA A 75 -32.25 5.41 3.95
N ALA A 76 -33.18 6.36 3.99
CA ALA A 76 -32.89 7.78 4.13
C ALA A 76 -33.49 8.29 5.44
N PHE A 77 -32.62 8.75 6.35
CA PHE A 77 -33.08 9.48 7.53
C PHE A 77 -33.67 10.82 7.11
N ARG A 78 -34.85 11.12 7.68
CA ARG A 78 -35.56 12.38 7.49
C ARG A 78 -35.18 13.38 8.58
N TRP A 79 -35.02 14.63 8.16
CA TRP A 79 -35.09 15.79 9.03
C TRP A 79 -35.94 16.86 8.35
N VAL A 80 -36.38 17.85 9.13
CA VAL A 80 -37.24 18.92 8.64
C VAL A 80 -36.60 19.63 7.44
N GLY A 81 -37.30 19.65 6.31
CA GLY A 81 -36.84 20.27 5.07
C GLY A 81 -36.03 19.37 4.13
N ARG A 82 -35.77 18.11 4.48
CA ARG A 82 -35.05 17.17 3.60
C ARG A 82 -35.98 16.39 2.69
N GLU A 83 -35.79 16.51 1.38
CA GLU A 83 -36.41 15.61 0.39
C GLU A 83 -35.72 14.24 0.38
N SER A 84 -36.44 13.19 -0.05
CA SER A 84 -35.85 11.86 -0.13
C SER A 84 -34.82 11.85 -1.28
N PRO A 85 -33.54 11.52 -1.02
CA PRO A 85 -32.51 11.62 -2.03
C PRO A 85 -32.77 10.63 -3.18
N GLY A 86 -32.61 11.11 -4.41
CA GLY A 86 -32.59 10.26 -5.59
C GLY A 86 -31.30 9.48 -5.64
N LEU A 87 -31.40 8.16 -5.77
CA LEU A 87 -30.28 7.23 -5.89
C LEU A 87 -30.19 6.75 -7.34
N MET A 88 -29.01 6.91 -7.91
CA MET A 88 -28.65 6.43 -9.24
C MET A 88 -27.73 5.24 -9.10
N LEU A 89 -28.22 4.05 -9.46
CA LEU A 89 -27.46 2.81 -9.43
C LEU A 89 -26.82 2.58 -10.79
N ARG A 90 -25.51 2.33 -10.78
CA ARG A 90 -24.70 2.12 -11.98
C ARG A 90 -23.76 0.96 -11.80
N ASP A 91 -23.53 0.21 -12.86
CA ASP A 91 -22.41 -0.73 -12.93
C ASP A 91 -21.40 -0.28 -14.00
N ASP A 92 -20.48 -1.17 -14.35
CA ASP A 92 -19.45 -0.93 -15.36
C ASP A 92 -20.03 -0.67 -16.76
N SER A 93 -21.27 -1.10 -17.03
CA SER A 93 -21.94 -0.95 -18.32
C SER A 93 -22.77 0.32 -18.45
N GLY A 94 -23.14 0.95 -17.33
CA GLY A 94 -23.88 2.20 -17.31
C GLY A 94 -24.90 2.29 -16.18
N GLU A 95 -25.99 3.02 -16.45
CA GLU A 95 -27.11 3.18 -15.52
C GLU A 95 -27.95 1.90 -15.47
N LEU A 96 -28.17 1.37 -14.26
CA LEU A 96 -29.00 0.20 -14.00
C LEU A 96 -30.42 0.59 -13.58
N ALA A 97 -30.53 1.55 -12.66
CA ALA A 97 -31.81 1.98 -12.12
C ALA A 97 -31.69 3.32 -11.41
N ARG A 98 -32.79 4.07 -11.41
CA ARG A 98 -32.99 5.24 -10.55
C ARG A 98 -34.09 4.95 -9.54
N ILE A 99 -33.78 5.07 -8.26
CA ILE A 99 -34.74 4.86 -7.17
C ILE A 99 -34.74 6.07 -6.24
N THR A 100 -35.82 6.28 -5.51
CA THR A 100 -35.83 7.22 -4.39
C THR A 100 -35.46 6.47 -3.13
N ALA A 101 -34.52 7.01 -2.34
CA ALA A 101 -34.14 6.39 -1.08
C ALA A 101 -35.38 6.26 -0.16
N PRO A 102 -35.61 5.08 0.43
CA PRO A 102 -36.82 4.85 1.21
C PRO A 102 -36.71 5.47 2.60
N ASP A 103 -37.81 6.04 3.08
CA ASP A 103 -37.85 6.66 4.41
C ASP A 103 -37.62 5.66 5.56
N ASN A 104 -37.95 4.38 5.33
CA ASN A 104 -37.70 3.28 6.26
C ASN A 104 -36.69 2.30 5.67
N LEU A 105 -36.02 1.54 6.54
CA LEU A 105 -35.11 0.47 6.12
C LEU A 105 -35.80 -0.48 5.14
N ARG A 106 -35.28 -0.55 3.91
CA ARG A 106 -35.73 -1.53 2.91
C ARG A 106 -34.56 -2.37 2.41
N ARG A 107 -34.92 -3.59 2.00
CA ARG A 107 -34.02 -4.54 1.36
C ARG A 107 -34.24 -4.51 -0.14
N TYR A 108 -33.19 -4.21 -0.89
CA TYR A 108 -33.17 -4.27 -2.35
C TYR A 108 -32.36 -5.49 -2.78
N ARG A 109 -32.87 -6.23 -3.76
CA ARG A 109 -32.18 -7.37 -4.35
C ARG A 109 -32.05 -7.12 -5.85
N MET A 110 -30.84 -7.31 -6.37
CA MET A 110 -30.54 -7.10 -7.78
C MET A 110 -29.62 -8.21 -8.27
N LEU A 111 -29.79 -8.58 -9.54
CA LEU A 111 -28.94 -9.54 -10.21
C LEU A 111 -27.99 -8.78 -11.15
N LEU A 112 -26.70 -8.79 -10.82
CA LEU A 112 -25.67 -8.15 -11.62
C LEU A 112 -25.09 -9.13 -12.64
N PRO A 113 -24.80 -8.68 -13.87
CA PRO A 113 -24.28 -9.54 -14.92
C PRO A 113 -22.90 -10.13 -14.56
N PRO A 114 -22.50 -11.23 -15.22
CA PRO A 114 -21.16 -11.78 -15.05
C PRO A 114 -20.07 -10.75 -15.37
N GLY A 115 -19.05 -10.68 -14.52
CA GLY A 115 -17.91 -9.80 -14.74
C GLY A 115 -18.05 -8.36 -14.21
N THR A 116 -19.19 -7.97 -13.62
CA THR A 116 -19.33 -6.69 -12.92
C THR A 116 -18.29 -6.56 -11.81
N THR A 117 -17.56 -5.44 -11.80
CA THR A 117 -16.45 -5.15 -10.88
C THR A 117 -16.83 -4.21 -9.76
N ALA A 118 -17.86 -3.37 -9.94
CA ALA A 118 -18.42 -2.55 -8.88
C ALA A 118 -19.88 -2.19 -9.13
N LEU A 119 -20.61 -1.93 -8.04
CA LEU A 119 -21.86 -1.18 -8.09
C LEU A 119 -21.59 0.22 -7.52
N THR A 120 -21.87 1.24 -8.30
CA THR A 120 -21.82 2.65 -7.89
C THR A 120 -23.22 3.15 -7.60
N ILE A 121 -23.39 3.85 -6.48
CA ILE A 121 -24.63 4.53 -6.10
C ILE A 121 -24.31 6.02 -5.96
N ASP A 122 -24.73 6.82 -6.93
CA ASP A 122 -24.68 8.28 -6.82
C ASP A 122 -25.95 8.76 -6.10
N SER A 123 -25.80 9.71 -5.19
CA SER A 123 -26.87 10.27 -4.36
C SER A 123 -26.73 11.78 -4.26
N ALA A 124 -27.85 12.49 -4.17
CA ALA A 124 -27.84 13.84 -3.62
C ALA A 124 -27.39 13.79 -2.14
N VAL A 125 -26.69 14.83 -1.71
CA VAL A 125 -26.27 15.02 -0.32
C VAL A 125 -26.84 16.31 0.23
N ASP A 126 -27.30 16.25 1.46
CA ASP A 126 -27.83 17.41 2.17
C ASP A 126 -27.11 17.57 3.50
N ARG A 127 -27.07 18.80 3.99
CA ARG A 127 -26.54 19.07 5.32
C ARG A 127 -27.66 18.96 6.36
N PRO A 128 -27.51 18.14 7.41
CA PRO A 128 -28.48 18.10 8.49
C PRO A 128 -28.52 19.44 9.26
N PRO A 129 -29.67 19.82 9.82
CA PRO A 129 -29.81 21.02 10.63
C PRO A 129 -28.97 20.91 11.92
N GLY A 130 -28.37 22.02 12.35
CA GLY A 130 -27.52 22.08 13.53
C GLY A 130 -26.03 22.24 13.20
N SER A 131 -25.17 21.73 14.08
CA SER A 131 -23.72 21.91 14.02
C SER A 131 -22.95 20.80 13.29
N ASP A 132 -23.62 19.77 12.76
CA ASP A 132 -22.95 18.70 12.02
C ASP A 132 -22.38 19.26 10.69
N PRO A 133 -21.06 19.16 10.46
CA PRO A 133 -20.42 19.70 9.26
C PRO A 133 -20.55 18.79 8.03
N ARG A 134 -21.10 17.58 8.18
CA ARG A 134 -21.08 16.55 7.13
C ARG A 134 -22.16 16.77 6.08
N TRP A 135 -21.85 16.34 4.86
CA TRP A 135 -22.79 16.24 3.75
C TRP A 135 -23.27 14.79 3.66
N LEU A 136 -24.54 14.56 3.97
CA LEU A 136 -25.07 13.22 4.19
C LEU A 136 -26.03 12.84 3.07
N GLY A 137 -25.82 11.67 2.46
CA GLY A 137 -26.73 11.05 1.51
C GLY A 137 -27.68 10.09 2.21
N PHE A 138 -27.70 8.83 1.77
CA PHE A 138 -28.48 7.75 2.38
C PHE A 138 -27.68 7.00 3.45
N THR A 139 -28.33 6.11 4.19
CA THR A 139 -27.66 5.21 5.13
C THR A 139 -27.63 3.79 4.59
N LEU A 140 -26.45 3.18 4.65
CA LEU A 140 -26.23 1.79 4.27
C LEU A 140 -26.00 0.96 5.53
N TYR A 141 -26.85 -0.04 5.72
CA TYR A 141 -26.82 -0.93 6.88
C TYR A 141 -26.06 -2.22 6.58
N ASP A 142 -26.26 -2.78 5.39
CA ASP A 142 -25.70 -4.08 5.04
C ASP A 142 -25.58 -4.25 3.52
N VAL A 143 -24.57 -5.02 3.12
CA VAL A 143 -24.26 -5.37 1.73
C VAL A 143 -23.88 -6.85 1.70
N VAL A 144 -24.69 -7.66 1.03
CA VAL A 144 -24.45 -9.10 0.87
C VAL A 144 -24.44 -9.44 -0.61
N ALA A 145 -23.29 -9.92 -1.10
CA ALA A 145 -23.14 -10.40 -2.46
C ALA A 145 -22.98 -11.93 -2.49
N ARG A 146 -23.83 -12.60 -3.27
CA ARG A 146 -23.79 -14.05 -3.51
C ARG A 146 -23.46 -14.29 -4.99
N PRO A 147 -22.16 -14.46 -5.33
CA PRO A 147 -21.78 -14.72 -6.70
C PRO A 147 -22.10 -16.15 -7.11
N SER A 148 -22.33 -16.34 -8.40
CA SER A 148 -22.34 -17.66 -9.04
C SER A 148 -21.10 -17.84 -9.91
N GLY A 149 -20.72 -19.09 -10.18
CA GLY A 149 -19.55 -19.41 -10.99
C GLY A 149 -18.23 -19.41 -10.20
N LEU A 150 -17.12 -19.34 -10.94
CA LEU A 150 -15.77 -19.42 -10.38
C LEU A 150 -15.23 -18.02 -10.04
N PRO A 151 -14.47 -17.89 -8.94
CA PRO A 151 -13.81 -16.65 -8.54
C PRO A 151 -12.57 -16.39 -9.38
N VAL A 152 -12.79 -16.03 -10.65
CA VAL A 152 -11.74 -15.86 -11.67
C VAL A 152 -10.64 -14.90 -11.20
N GLY A 153 -11.00 -13.79 -10.54
CA GLY A 153 -10.02 -12.84 -10.00
C GLY A 153 -9.09 -13.45 -8.94
N ALA A 154 -9.65 -14.20 -7.99
CA ALA A 154 -8.88 -14.86 -6.93
C ALA A 154 -7.99 -15.99 -7.48
N LEU A 155 -8.49 -16.75 -8.46
CA LEU A 155 -7.72 -17.81 -9.12
C LEU A 155 -6.51 -17.25 -9.89
N TRP A 156 -6.71 -16.21 -10.69
CA TRP A 156 -5.61 -15.55 -11.41
C TRP A 156 -4.59 -14.95 -10.46
N LEU A 157 -5.03 -14.25 -9.41
CA LEU A 157 -4.13 -13.70 -8.41
C LEU A 157 -3.33 -14.81 -7.70
N GLY A 158 -4.01 -15.89 -7.32
CA GLY A 158 -3.35 -17.06 -6.72
C GLY A 158 -2.28 -17.66 -7.64
N LEU A 159 -2.60 -17.89 -8.92
CA LEU A 159 -1.63 -18.38 -9.91
C LEU A 159 -0.46 -17.42 -10.10
N ALA A 160 -0.71 -16.12 -10.16
CA ALA A 160 0.31 -15.09 -10.30
C ALA A 160 1.25 -15.01 -9.07
N LEU A 161 0.76 -15.36 -7.88
CA LEU A 161 1.57 -15.37 -6.65
C LEU A 161 2.46 -16.61 -6.52
N LEU A 162 2.12 -17.74 -7.13
CA LEU A 162 2.93 -18.97 -7.06
C LEU A 162 4.42 -18.75 -7.40
N PRO A 163 4.79 -18.12 -8.53
CA PRO A 163 6.20 -17.88 -8.85
C PRO A 163 6.89 -16.99 -7.80
N VAL A 164 6.16 -16.07 -7.16
CA VAL A 164 6.71 -15.22 -6.09
C VAL A 164 7.07 -16.04 -4.86
N PHE A 165 6.18 -16.94 -4.42
CA PHE A 165 6.46 -17.85 -3.30
C PHE A 165 7.65 -18.78 -3.59
N LEU A 166 7.71 -19.34 -4.80
CA LEU A 166 8.83 -20.19 -5.22
C LEU A 166 10.14 -19.42 -5.29
N ALA A 167 10.15 -18.22 -5.88
CA ALA A 167 11.32 -17.36 -5.94
C ALA A 167 11.80 -16.97 -4.53
N ALA A 168 10.90 -16.65 -3.61
CA ALA A 168 11.23 -16.38 -2.21
C ALA A 168 11.86 -17.59 -1.53
N ALA A 169 11.32 -18.80 -1.72
CA ALA A 169 11.90 -20.04 -1.19
C ALA A 169 13.31 -20.30 -1.72
N LEU A 170 13.53 -20.12 -3.03
CA LEU A 170 14.84 -20.26 -3.65
C LEU A 170 15.84 -19.21 -3.15
N ALA A 171 15.40 -17.95 -3.03
CA ALA A 171 16.22 -16.89 -2.47
C ALA A 171 16.64 -17.19 -1.02
N MET A 172 15.70 -17.68 -0.20
CA MET A 172 15.99 -18.13 1.17
C MET A 172 16.95 -19.32 1.19
N ALA A 173 16.75 -20.32 0.33
CA ALA A 173 17.61 -21.50 0.23
C ALA A 173 19.05 -21.13 -0.16
N TRP A 174 19.21 -20.10 -1.01
CA TRP A 174 20.52 -19.57 -1.39
C TRP A 174 21.17 -18.72 -0.28
N ALA A 175 20.37 -17.90 0.41
CA ALA A 175 20.86 -16.91 1.36
C ALA A 175 21.14 -17.46 2.76
N VAL A 176 20.34 -18.41 3.26
CA VAL A 176 20.49 -18.98 4.61
C VAL A 176 21.86 -19.64 4.80
N PRO A 177 22.36 -20.50 3.88
CA PRO A 177 23.71 -21.08 4.00
C PRO A 177 24.84 -20.05 3.99
N ARG A 178 24.58 -18.84 3.46
CA ARG A 178 25.54 -17.72 3.41
C ARG A 178 25.49 -16.82 4.65
N GLY A 179 24.70 -17.19 5.66
CA GLY A 179 24.55 -16.42 6.90
C GLY A 179 23.59 -15.23 6.80
N LEU A 180 22.85 -15.10 5.69
CA LEU A 180 21.89 -14.01 5.46
C LEU A 180 20.48 -14.31 6.01
N GLY A 181 20.30 -15.43 6.71
CA GLY A 181 19.00 -15.83 7.25
C GLY A 181 18.39 -14.80 8.21
N ALA A 182 19.18 -14.25 9.14
CA ALA A 182 18.68 -13.25 10.09
C ALA A 182 18.24 -11.93 9.40
N PRO A 183 19.06 -11.30 8.53
CA PRO A 183 18.62 -10.15 7.74
C PRO A 183 17.34 -10.41 6.93
N LEU A 184 17.20 -11.59 6.32
CA LEU A 184 15.99 -11.93 5.55
C LEU A 184 14.74 -12.06 6.42
N LEU A 185 14.86 -12.69 7.59
CA LEU A 185 13.75 -12.78 8.53
C LEU A 185 13.34 -11.39 9.05
N LEU A 186 14.31 -10.53 9.33
CA LEU A 186 14.06 -9.14 9.74
C LEU A 186 13.36 -8.36 8.63
N PHE A 187 13.82 -8.47 7.37
CA PHE A 187 13.18 -7.85 6.22
C PHE A 187 11.74 -8.36 6.03
N GLY A 188 11.53 -9.68 6.09
CA GLY A 188 10.20 -10.29 5.94
C GLY A 188 9.23 -9.83 7.02
N LEU A 189 9.66 -9.81 8.28
CA LEU A 189 8.87 -9.26 9.39
C LEU A 189 8.54 -7.77 9.18
N ALA A 190 9.55 -6.98 8.82
CA ALA A 190 9.43 -5.55 8.58
C ALA A 190 8.44 -5.25 7.43
N LEU A 191 8.53 -6.00 6.32
CA LEU A 191 7.66 -5.87 5.16
C LEU A 191 6.23 -6.31 5.47
N ALA A 192 6.05 -7.42 6.19
CA ALA A 192 4.73 -7.90 6.59
C ALA A 192 3.97 -6.85 7.40
N LEU A 193 4.61 -6.29 8.43
CA LEU A 193 4.00 -5.26 9.29
C LEU A 193 3.65 -3.98 8.51
N ARG A 194 4.50 -3.60 7.55
CA ARG A 194 4.28 -2.41 6.73
C ARG A 194 3.22 -2.63 5.65
N SER A 195 3.02 -3.84 5.15
CA SER A 195 2.15 -4.11 3.98
C SER A 195 0.71 -4.55 4.32
N ILE A 196 0.40 -4.83 5.59
CA ILE A 196 -0.95 -5.24 6.00
C ILE A 196 -1.97 -4.15 5.64
N GLN A 197 -3.01 -4.46 4.86
CA GLN A 197 -4.10 -3.55 4.49
C GLN A 197 -3.63 -2.23 3.85
N LEU A 198 -2.56 -2.26 3.07
CA LEU A 198 -1.97 -1.06 2.46
C LEU A 198 -2.89 -0.36 1.44
N ASP A 199 -3.78 -1.15 0.85
CA ASP A 199 -4.84 -0.75 -0.07
C ASP A 199 -5.99 0.02 0.61
N HIS A 200 -6.26 -0.24 1.88
CA HIS A 200 -7.35 0.40 2.63
C HIS A 200 -6.85 1.39 3.72
N SER A 201 -5.61 1.24 4.18
CA SER A 201 -5.07 1.99 5.32
C SER A 201 -3.65 2.50 5.03
N PRO A 202 -3.40 3.82 5.06
CA PRO A 202 -4.33 4.88 5.48
C PRO A 202 -5.47 5.12 4.46
N PRO A 203 -6.67 5.55 4.92
CA PRO A 203 -7.80 5.80 4.05
C PRO A 203 -7.59 7.07 3.21
N GLY A 204 -8.08 7.03 1.98
CA GLY A 204 -7.99 8.15 1.04
C GLY A 204 -6.59 8.37 0.47
N TRP A 205 -6.44 9.46 -0.27
CA TRP A 205 -5.20 9.88 -0.89
C TRP A 205 -4.60 11.05 -0.12
N ARG A 206 -3.30 11.00 0.15
CA ARG A 206 -2.56 12.21 0.52
C ARG A 206 -2.13 12.94 -0.73
N VAL A 207 -2.16 14.27 -0.67
CA VAL A 207 -1.84 15.13 -1.83
C VAL A 207 -0.42 14.83 -2.35
N ASP A 208 0.56 14.70 -1.47
CA ASP A 208 1.94 14.38 -1.85
C ASP A 208 2.07 13.00 -2.52
N GLU A 209 1.26 12.00 -2.12
CA GLU A 209 1.23 10.69 -2.79
C GLU A 209 0.71 10.82 -4.22
N VAL A 210 -0.34 11.64 -4.41
CA VAL A 210 -0.92 11.89 -5.74
C VAL A 210 0.10 12.56 -6.63
N VAL A 211 0.76 13.62 -6.16
CA VAL A 211 1.77 14.35 -6.93
C VAL A 211 2.89 13.42 -7.38
N SER A 212 3.49 12.66 -6.47
CA SER A 212 4.58 11.73 -6.82
C SER A 212 4.15 10.71 -7.86
N LEU A 213 2.95 10.13 -7.72
CA LEU A 213 2.43 9.14 -8.67
C LEU A 213 2.07 9.76 -10.03
N VAL A 214 1.54 10.98 -10.06
CA VAL A 214 1.24 11.72 -11.30
C VAL A 214 2.53 12.07 -12.02
N ASP A 215 3.57 12.52 -11.32
CA ASP A 215 4.87 12.80 -11.91
C ASP A 215 5.53 11.53 -12.46
N ALA A 216 5.52 10.44 -11.69
CA ALA A 216 6.01 9.14 -12.15
C ALA A 216 5.28 8.68 -13.42
N TRP A 217 3.96 8.90 -13.50
CA TRP A 217 3.15 8.57 -14.68
C TRP A 217 3.44 9.47 -15.87
N SER A 218 3.56 10.79 -15.66
CA SER A 218 3.88 11.76 -16.70
C SER A 218 5.25 11.46 -17.29
N LEU A 219 6.24 11.17 -16.44
CA LEU A 219 7.59 10.79 -16.84
C LEU A 219 7.60 9.50 -17.65
N ALA A 220 6.85 8.48 -17.21
CA ALA A 220 6.76 7.20 -17.92
C ALA A 220 6.18 7.36 -19.35
N ARG A 221 5.33 8.37 -19.58
CA ARG A 221 4.68 8.60 -20.88
C ARG A 221 5.41 9.59 -21.77
N THR A 222 5.96 10.65 -21.19
CA THR A 222 6.43 11.83 -21.94
C THR A 222 7.90 12.16 -21.68
N GLY A 223 8.52 11.53 -20.68
CA GLY A 223 9.82 11.92 -20.14
C GLY A 223 9.80 13.22 -19.35
N ARG A 224 8.62 13.80 -19.10
CA ARG A 224 8.44 15.08 -18.40
C ARG A 224 7.59 14.93 -17.14
N ASP A 225 7.79 15.80 -16.16
CA ASP A 225 6.94 15.90 -14.97
C ASP A 225 5.56 16.50 -15.30
N HIS A 226 4.71 16.72 -14.30
CA HIS A 226 3.37 17.30 -14.48
C HIS A 226 3.38 18.78 -14.88
N LEU A 227 4.51 19.47 -14.75
CA LEU A 227 4.70 20.87 -15.16
C LEU A 227 5.41 20.99 -16.52
N GLY A 228 5.85 19.87 -17.11
CA GLY A 228 6.49 19.82 -18.41
C GLY A 228 8.03 19.92 -18.38
N HIS A 229 8.65 19.85 -17.21
CA HIS A 229 10.10 19.79 -17.06
C HIS A 229 10.63 18.41 -17.47
N LEU A 230 11.70 18.39 -18.28
CA LEU A 230 12.31 17.15 -18.75
C LEU A 230 13.20 16.52 -17.66
N LEU A 231 12.87 15.29 -17.24
CA LEU A 231 13.64 14.48 -16.28
C LEU A 231 14.21 15.29 -15.08
N PRO A 232 13.36 15.85 -14.19
CA PRO A 232 13.86 16.62 -13.06
C PRO A 232 14.73 15.76 -12.15
N LEU A 233 16.02 16.09 -12.06
CA LEU A 233 16.96 15.35 -11.22
C LEU A 233 17.15 16.00 -9.84
N GLY A 234 16.96 17.31 -9.69
CA GLY A 234 17.21 18.01 -8.44
C GLY A 234 16.04 17.96 -7.45
N ALA A 235 14.84 18.18 -7.95
CA ALA A 235 13.57 18.17 -7.22
C ALA A 235 12.40 18.25 -8.21
N PHE A 236 11.21 17.85 -7.76
CA PHE A 236 9.93 18.10 -8.43
C PHE A 236 9.25 19.30 -7.79
N GLU A 237 8.81 20.25 -8.60
CA GLU A 237 8.04 21.39 -8.11
C GLU A 237 6.57 20.98 -7.99
N ALA A 238 5.97 21.18 -6.82
CA ALA A 238 4.55 20.97 -6.62
C ALA A 238 4.02 21.82 -5.47
N LEU A 239 2.88 22.48 -5.66
CA LEU A 239 2.18 23.24 -4.62
C LEU A 239 3.06 24.29 -3.88
N GLY A 240 4.05 24.85 -4.58
CA GLY A 240 5.00 25.81 -4.01
C GLY A 240 6.15 25.17 -3.19
N ASP A 241 6.30 23.85 -3.21
CA ASP A 241 7.40 23.10 -2.59
C ASP A 241 8.29 22.41 -3.64
N TRP A 242 9.50 22.02 -3.23
CA TRP A 242 10.51 21.31 -4.03
C TRP A 242 10.77 19.92 -3.45
N ILE A 243 10.01 18.95 -3.96
CA ILE A 243 9.95 17.57 -3.48
C ILE A 243 11.18 16.79 -3.94
N SER A 244 11.75 15.98 -3.04
CA SER A 244 12.93 15.17 -3.35
C SER A 244 12.59 14.03 -4.33
N PRO A 245 13.43 13.80 -5.37
CA PRO A 245 13.00 13.06 -6.55
C PRO A 245 13.10 11.54 -6.42
N LEU A 246 13.83 11.00 -5.43
CA LEU A 246 14.10 9.57 -5.36
C LEU A 246 12.82 8.72 -5.32
N LEU A 247 11.81 9.14 -4.56
CA LEU A 247 10.58 8.36 -4.44
C LEU A 247 9.88 8.23 -5.80
N THR A 248 9.67 9.35 -6.49
CA THR A 248 9.04 9.39 -7.81
C THR A 248 9.76 8.48 -8.82
N TYR A 249 11.10 8.48 -8.82
CA TYR A 249 11.87 7.59 -9.70
C TYR A 249 11.80 6.11 -9.30
N LEU A 250 11.67 5.80 -8.00
CA LEU A 250 11.43 4.43 -7.54
C LEU A 250 10.02 3.94 -7.90
N GLU A 251 9.04 4.83 -7.94
CA GLU A 251 7.67 4.54 -8.34
C GLU A 251 7.51 4.39 -9.86
N LEU A 252 8.26 5.16 -10.65
CA LEU A 252 8.22 5.21 -12.12
C LEU A 252 8.10 3.83 -12.80
N PRO A 253 8.98 2.84 -12.54
CA PRO A 253 8.89 1.55 -13.25
C PRO A 253 7.59 0.81 -12.94
N PHE A 254 7.05 0.94 -11.73
CA PHE A 254 5.81 0.27 -11.34
C PHE A 254 4.60 1.01 -11.91
N VAL A 255 4.60 2.34 -11.83
CA VAL A 255 3.56 3.19 -12.43
C VAL A 255 3.49 3.00 -13.95
N ALA A 256 4.62 2.78 -14.62
CA ALA A 256 4.65 2.49 -16.06
C ALA A 256 3.93 1.17 -16.42
N ILE A 257 3.93 0.18 -15.53
CA ILE A 257 3.33 -1.14 -15.76
C ILE A 257 1.85 -1.18 -15.36
N VAL A 258 1.51 -0.64 -14.19
CA VAL A 258 0.17 -0.81 -13.58
C VAL A 258 -0.61 0.50 -13.37
N GLY A 259 -0.04 1.64 -13.76
CA GLY A 259 -0.65 2.96 -13.59
C GLY A 259 -0.49 3.58 -12.19
N PRO A 260 -0.89 4.86 -12.03
CA PRO A 260 -0.72 5.61 -10.78
C PRO A 260 -1.85 5.24 -9.80
N GLN A 261 -1.57 4.29 -8.92
CA GLN A 261 -2.50 3.83 -7.88
C GLN A 261 -1.83 3.95 -6.50
N PRO A 262 -2.59 4.18 -5.41
CA PRO A 262 -2.01 4.37 -4.07
C PRO A 262 -1.18 3.17 -3.63
N LEU A 263 -1.66 1.97 -3.98
CA LEU A 263 -1.01 0.72 -3.65
C LEU A 263 0.41 0.66 -4.21
N VAL A 264 0.67 1.21 -5.39
CA VAL A 264 2.02 1.22 -6.00
C VAL A 264 2.98 2.04 -5.16
N GLY A 265 2.67 3.31 -4.91
CA GLY A 265 3.55 4.18 -4.14
C GLY A 265 3.78 3.64 -2.72
N ARG A 266 2.71 3.17 -2.08
CA ARG A 266 2.79 2.64 -0.73
C ARG A 266 3.59 1.34 -0.67
N LEU A 267 3.49 0.46 -1.66
CA LEU A 267 4.30 -0.76 -1.72
C LEU A 267 5.78 -0.42 -1.91
N VAL A 268 6.10 0.60 -2.72
CA VAL A 268 7.47 1.09 -2.88
C VAL A 268 8.01 1.57 -1.54
N THR A 269 7.31 2.47 -0.84
CA THR A 269 7.77 2.98 0.47
C THR A 269 7.80 1.90 1.55
N ALA A 270 6.83 0.97 1.58
CA ALA A 270 6.82 -0.15 2.52
C ALA A 270 8.02 -1.08 2.30
N THR A 271 8.36 -1.36 1.03
CA THR A 271 9.49 -2.23 0.65
C THR A 271 10.83 -1.56 0.96
N VAL A 272 11.01 -0.31 0.54
CA VAL A 272 12.25 0.43 0.82
C VAL A 272 12.40 0.67 2.32
N GLY A 273 11.33 1.03 3.02
CA GLY A 273 11.31 1.18 4.47
C GLY A 273 11.62 -0.12 5.23
N ALA A 274 11.20 -1.28 4.71
CA ALA A 274 11.52 -2.57 5.30
C ALA A 274 13.02 -2.90 5.24
N LEU A 275 13.77 -2.35 4.27
CA LEU A 275 15.23 -2.52 4.17
C LEU A 275 15.99 -1.87 5.34
N ALA A 276 15.39 -0.93 6.08
CA ALA A 276 16.02 -0.35 7.27
C ALA A 276 16.35 -1.41 8.33
N ALA A 277 15.53 -2.47 8.46
CA ALA A 277 15.74 -3.53 9.44
C ALA A 277 16.99 -4.40 9.17
N PRO A 278 17.16 -5.02 7.98
CA PRO A 278 18.39 -5.76 7.67
C PRO A 278 19.63 -4.84 7.60
N LEU A 279 19.49 -3.59 7.16
CA LEU A 279 20.59 -2.63 7.16
C LEU A 279 21.02 -2.26 8.58
N GLY A 280 20.07 -2.06 9.49
CA GLY A 280 20.34 -1.82 10.91
C GLY A 280 21.05 -2.99 11.57
N TYR A 281 20.64 -4.23 11.26
CA TYR A 281 21.38 -5.43 11.64
C TYR A 281 22.82 -5.39 11.12
N GLY A 282 23.01 -5.10 9.82
CA GLY A 282 24.33 -5.00 9.18
C GLY A 282 25.21 -3.94 9.83
N LEU A 283 24.65 -2.76 10.11
CA LEU A 283 25.33 -1.65 10.78
C LEU A 283 25.78 -2.05 12.19
N ALA A 284 24.90 -2.65 12.99
CA ALA A 284 25.25 -3.10 14.33
C ALA A 284 26.33 -4.20 14.32
N ARG A 285 26.30 -5.12 13.35
CA ARG A 285 27.40 -6.09 13.13
C ARG A 285 28.69 -5.37 12.75
N ALA A 286 28.61 -4.38 11.87
CA ALA A 286 29.74 -3.56 11.47
C ALA A 286 30.26 -2.69 12.61
N LEU A 287 29.48 -2.38 13.64
CA LEU A 287 29.96 -1.67 14.84
C LEU A 287 30.49 -2.59 15.94
N GLY A 288 30.42 -3.91 15.76
CA GLY A 288 30.93 -4.87 16.74
C GLY A 288 29.97 -5.21 17.88
N LEU A 289 28.67 -4.88 17.78
CA LEU A 289 27.65 -5.12 18.82
C LEU A 289 27.24 -6.61 18.99
N GLY A 290 28.01 -7.55 18.42
CA GLY A 290 27.72 -8.97 18.44
C GLY A 290 26.41 -9.34 17.71
N ARG A 291 26.02 -10.62 17.80
CA ARG A 291 24.81 -11.13 17.14
C ARG A 291 23.53 -10.64 17.82
N VAL A 292 23.53 -10.59 19.16
CA VAL A 292 22.36 -10.17 19.95
C VAL A 292 22.07 -8.69 19.74
N GLY A 293 23.09 -7.82 19.85
CA GLY A 293 22.93 -6.39 19.59
C GLY A 293 22.45 -6.11 18.17
N ALA A 294 22.99 -6.83 17.18
CA ALA A 294 22.52 -6.67 15.80
C ALA A 294 21.07 -7.12 15.58
N LEU A 295 20.65 -8.22 16.20
CA LEU A 295 19.24 -8.64 16.17
C LEU A 295 18.35 -7.60 16.86
N ALA A 296 18.77 -7.06 18.00
CA ALA A 296 18.03 -6.02 18.72
C ALA A 296 17.87 -4.75 17.87
N THR A 297 18.93 -4.27 17.21
CA THR A 297 18.87 -3.11 16.31
C THR A 297 17.93 -3.37 15.12
N GLY A 298 18.05 -4.53 14.48
CA GLY A 298 17.18 -4.90 13.37
C GLY A 298 15.71 -5.01 13.77
N LEU A 299 15.43 -5.61 14.94
CA LEU A 299 14.08 -5.73 15.49
C LEU A 299 13.51 -4.36 15.87
N ALA A 300 14.31 -3.48 16.47
CA ALA A 300 13.88 -2.12 16.79
C ALA A 300 13.45 -1.34 15.53
N ALA A 301 14.19 -1.49 14.42
CA ALA A 301 13.80 -0.90 13.14
C ALA A 301 12.57 -1.60 12.52
N ALA A 302 12.47 -2.93 12.62
CA ALA A 302 11.32 -3.67 12.09
C ALA A 302 10.01 -3.32 12.80
N LEU A 303 10.06 -3.18 14.13
CA LEU A 303 8.91 -2.99 15.03
C LEU A 303 8.61 -1.53 15.39
N SER A 304 9.44 -0.58 14.94
CA SER A 304 9.26 0.85 15.25
C SER A 304 7.89 1.35 14.77
N PRO A 305 6.98 1.80 15.68
CA PRO A 305 5.67 2.29 15.29
C PRO A 305 5.74 3.47 14.32
N TRP A 306 6.72 4.35 14.52
CA TRP A 306 6.95 5.49 13.65
C TRP A 306 7.37 5.06 12.24
N GLN A 307 8.31 4.10 12.12
CA GLN A 307 8.69 3.60 10.80
C GLN A 307 7.54 2.87 10.10
N ILE A 308 6.75 2.10 10.84
CA ILE A 308 5.58 1.42 10.28
C ILE A 308 4.58 2.47 9.76
N ALA A 309 4.24 3.48 10.55
CA ALA A 309 3.28 4.50 10.16
C ALA A 309 3.74 5.32 8.94
N ILE A 310 4.99 5.78 8.92
CA ILE A 310 5.48 6.67 7.86
C ILE A 310 5.68 5.95 6.53
N THR A 311 6.08 4.68 6.54
CA THR A 311 6.34 3.88 5.32
C THR A 311 5.08 3.33 4.66
N ARG A 312 3.93 3.46 5.34
CA ARG A 312 2.60 3.12 4.81
C ARG A 312 1.97 4.24 3.99
N SER A 313 2.58 5.42 3.96
CA SER A 313 2.21 6.52 3.08
C SER A 313 3.34 6.74 2.09
N ALA A 314 3.02 6.92 0.80
CA ALA A 314 4.00 7.13 -0.25
C ALA A 314 4.59 8.54 -0.20
N LEU A 315 5.44 8.80 0.80
CA LEU A 315 6.02 10.12 1.09
C LEU A 315 7.55 10.03 1.11
N PRO A 316 8.28 11.03 0.59
CA PRO A 316 9.75 11.03 0.60
C PRO A 316 10.41 10.78 1.98
N PRO A 317 9.90 11.31 3.12
CA PRO A 317 10.42 10.98 4.45
C PRO A 317 10.49 9.49 4.77
N ALA A 318 9.65 8.65 4.14
CA ALA A 318 9.63 7.21 4.35
C ALA A 318 10.96 6.53 3.95
N LEU A 319 11.71 7.13 3.04
CA LEU A 319 12.98 6.60 2.54
C LEU A 319 14.16 6.92 3.47
N VAL A 320 14.01 7.90 4.36
CA VAL A 320 15.09 8.46 5.18
C VAL A 320 15.77 7.42 6.06
N PRO A 321 15.05 6.60 6.86
CA PRO A 321 15.71 5.62 7.74
C PRO A 321 16.56 4.62 6.96
N THR A 322 16.08 4.16 5.81
CA THR A 322 16.80 3.22 4.96
C THR A 322 18.04 3.87 4.33
N CYS A 323 17.88 5.03 3.69
CA CYS A 323 18.98 5.71 3.00
C CYS A 323 20.07 6.16 3.97
N TRP A 324 19.68 6.67 5.14
CA TRP A 324 20.61 7.08 6.19
C TRP A 324 21.37 5.88 6.78
N THR A 325 20.66 4.79 7.10
CA THR A 325 21.30 3.57 7.63
C THR A 325 22.27 2.96 6.61
N LEU A 326 21.91 3.00 5.33
CA LEU A 326 22.81 2.58 4.24
C LEU A 326 24.06 3.46 4.17
N CYS A 327 23.91 4.79 4.27
CA CYS A 327 25.05 5.71 4.31
C CYS A 327 25.97 5.44 5.50
N LEU A 328 25.41 5.25 6.70
CA LEU A 328 26.17 4.92 7.90
C LEU A 328 26.94 3.60 7.73
N LEU A 329 26.28 2.56 7.22
CA LEU A 329 26.92 1.27 6.98
C LEU A 329 28.05 1.37 5.94
N ALA A 330 27.83 2.14 4.86
CA ALA A 330 28.84 2.39 3.85
C ALA A 330 30.01 3.21 4.40
N GLY A 331 29.74 4.22 5.23
CA GLY A 331 30.75 5.05 5.90
C GLY A 331 31.63 4.22 6.85
N VAL A 332 31.02 3.39 7.71
CA VAL A 332 31.77 2.45 8.57
C VAL A 332 32.61 1.47 7.74
N SER A 333 32.06 0.98 6.62
CA SER A 333 32.79 0.08 5.72
C SER A 333 33.96 0.79 5.02
N PHE A 334 33.81 2.07 4.71
CA PHE A 334 34.86 2.91 4.14
C PHE A 334 35.99 3.12 5.13
N VAL A 335 35.71 3.65 6.32
CA VAL A 335 36.71 3.92 7.36
C VAL A 335 37.52 2.67 7.74
N ARG A 336 36.88 1.49 7.73
CA ARG A 336 37.55 0.23 8.10
C ARG A 336 38.45 -0.36 7.02
N ARG A 337 38.18 -0.09 5.75
CA ARG A 337 38.87 -0.74 4.62
C ARG A 337 39.76 0.21 3.83
N ILE A 338 39.34 1.47 3.72
CA ILE A 338 40.01 2.54 2.98
C ILE A 338 40.45 2.05 1.60
N ASP A 339 39.49 1.53 0.82
CA ASP A 339 39.73 0.99 -0.51
C ASP A 339 38.76 1.59 -1.54
N ARG A 340 39.07 1.41 -2.83
CA ARG A 340 38.25 1.95 -3.94
C ARG A 340 36.80 1.43 -3.90
N ARG A 341 36.59 0.18 -3.45
CA ARG A 341 35.27 -0.44 -3.44
C ARG A 341 34.39 0.14 -2.35
N SER A 342 34.94 0.37 -1.16
CA SER A 342 34.23 0.99 -0.04
C SER A 342 34.00 2.48 -0.29
N ALA A 343 34.94 3.18 -0.94
CA ALA A 343 34.75 4.55 -1.38
C ALA A 343 33.59 4.68 -2.38
N LEU A 344 33.54 3.79 -3.39
CA LEU A 344 32.43 3.74 -4.35
C LEU A 344 31.11 3.41 -3.65
N GLY A 345 31.11 2.47 -2.71
CA GLY A 345 29.94 2.14 -1.90
C GLY A 345 29.41 3.33 -1.12
N LEU A 346 30.30 4.12 -0.49
CA LEU A 346 29.93 5.35 0.22
C LEU A 346 29.39 6.40 -0.76
N ALA A 347 30.05 6.62 -1.90
CA ALA A 347 29.61 7.59 -2.90
C ALA A 347 28.20 7.28 -3.44
N LEU A 348 27.92 6.01 -3.74
CA LEU A 348 26.60 5.57 -4.22
C LEU A 348 25.53 5.71 -3.13
N ALA A 349 25.83 5.31 -1.90
CA ALA A 349 24.90 5.46 -0.78
C ALA A 349 24.60 6.94 -0.50
N ALA A 350 25.63 7.79 -0.47
CA ALA A 350 25.52 9.22 -0.29
C ALA A 350 24.68 9.87 -1.41
N GLY A 351 24.97 9.54 -2.67
CA GLY A 351 24.19 10.02 -3.81
C GLY A 351 22.71 9.69 -3.70
N LEU A 352 22.38 8.43 -3.37
CA LEU A 352 21.00 8.01 -3.14
C LEU A 352 20.33 8.81 -2.02
N ALA A 353 21.02 8.99 -0.88
CA ALA A 353 20.48 9.69 0.27
C ALA A 353 20.24 11.20 0.03
N LEU A 354 21.09 11.86 -0.77
CA LEU A 354 20.90 13.27 -1.14
C LEU A 354 19.60 13.52 -1.92
N TYR A 355 19.17 12.53 -2.71
CA TYR A 355 17.91 12.58 -3.47
C TYR A 355 16.70 12.07 -2.71
N ALA A 356 16.88 11.51 -1.51
CA ALA A 356 15.80 10.92 -0.73
C ALA A 356 14.97 11.97 0.03
N TYR A 357 15.63 12.92 0.70
CA TYR A 357 14.94 13.92 1.51
C TYR A 357 15.81 15.15 1.83
N PRO A 358 15.25 16.36 2.02
CA PRO A 358 16.03 17.58 2.25
C PRO A 358 16.95 17.52 3.47
N THR A 359 16.54 16.88 4.58
CA THR A 359 17.40 16.79 5.78
C THR A 359 18.69 16.01 5.54
N LEU A 360 18.68 15.07 4.59
CA LEU A 360 19.87 14.30 4.22
C LEU A 360 20.86 15.11 3.39
N LYS A 361 20.41 16.21 2.74
CA LYS A 361 21.29 17.13 2.00
C LYS A 361 22.33 17.80 2.90
N LEU A 362 22.03 17.95 4.20
CA LEU A 362 22.98 18.43 5.21
C LEU A 362 23.71 17.28 5.92
N ALA A 363 22.99 16.23 6.31
CA ALA A 363 23.57 15.15 7.11
C ALA A 363 24.61 14.31 6.35
N VAL A 364 24.40 14.07 5.05
CA VAL A 364 25.29 13.23 4.24
C VAL A 364 26.66 13.87 4.02
N PRO A 365 26.80 15.15 3.61
CA PRO A 365 28.11 15.79 3.49
C PRO A 365 28.90 15.80 4.80
N LEU A 366 28.23 16.02 5.94
CA LEU A 366 28.88 15.98 7.26
C LEU A 366 29.42 14.58 7.58
N LEU A 367 28.65 13.53 7.29
CA LEU A 367 29.08 12.15 7.47
C LEU A 367 30.24 11.78 6.55
N VAL A 368 30.21 12.22 5.29
CA VAL A 368 31.30 11.97 4.33
C VAL A 368 32.56 12.71 4.76
N ALA A 369 32.45 13.97 5.19
CA ALA A 369 33.58 14.73 5.73
C ALA A 369 34.19 14.04 6.96
N LEU A 370 33.35 13.56 7.89
CA LEU A 370 33.81 12.80 9.06
C LEU A 370 34.46 11.46 8.68
N ALA A 371 34.02 10.82 7.61
CA ALA A 371 34.60 9.55 7.17
C ALA A 371 35.94 9.72 6.42
N LEU A 372 36.20 10.92 5.88
CA LEU A 372 37.42 11.25 5.13
C LEU A 372 38.52 11.88 5.99
N GLY A 373 38.15 12.55 7.09
CA GLY A 373 39.08 13.06 8.11
C GLY A 373 39.51 11.97 9.07
#